data_AF-A0A919LCE2-F1
#
_entry.id   AF-A0A919LCE2-F1
#
_cell.length_a   1.000
_cell.length_b   1.000
_cell.length_c   1.000
_cell.angle_alpha   90.00
_cell.angle_beta   90.00
_cell.angle_gamma   90.00
#
_symmetry.space_group_name_H-M   'P 1'
#
loop_
_entity.id
_entity.type
_entity.pdbx_description
1 polymer ?
#
loop_
_entity_poly.entity_id
_entity_poly.type
_entity_poly.pdbx_seq_one_letter_code
_entity_poly.pdbx_strand_id
1 'polypeptide(L)'
;MRGVSSRPELHPARLSVRDDGPFAHRPELLEEELFWWAHLSACLRGTPRSWLGSYDPIASRAFGRRLWTADDRPVFTVPVAGGLRLHVVYENADEVVGVHYAVHHPDWEEAELLARDDGHWRGPGLSWPELVGVADNGLPGGITTDPDTRLLLLLPALGDTDLPAGAAQRLAACLRDRLGAREPGRLAVALLRRQGVAGPAGWRTGPHGVRVNDGKQSFRNPADRAALPDCRLAQVSAALDPEPGRTARAGARLGPGHRPGECRPDDCRAVPRSTAGCPRRVAYAAWFDSLMSGTPPF
;
A
#
# COMPACT_ATOMS: atom_id res chain seq x y z
N MET A 1 -8.78 -33.90 27.63
CA MET A 1 -7.75 -33.03 27.01
C MET A 1 -8.42 -32.17 25.98
N ARG A 2 -8.49 -30.84 26.21
CA ARG A 2 -9.06 -29.86 25.28
C ARG A 2 -7.99 -29.49 24.26
N GLY A 3 -8.23 -29.78 22.98
CA GLY A 3 -7.47 -29.20 21.87
C GLY A 3 -8.18 -27.93 21.42
N VAL A 4 -7.63 -26.77 21.77
CA VAL A 4 -8.07 -25.48 21.28
C VAL A 4 -7.62 -25.36 19.83
N SER A 5 -8.54 -25.58 18.90
CA SER A 5 -8.41 -25.11 17.52
C SER A 5 -8.86 -23.65 17.49
N SER A 6 -7.91 -22.72 17.40
CA SER A 6 -8.23 -21.32 17.16
C SER A 6 -7.11 -20.68 16.34
N ARG A 7 -7.18 -20.85 15.02
CA ARG A 7 -6.65 -19.85 14.09
C ARG A 7 -7.70 -18.74 13.95
N PRO A 8 -7.39 -17.48 14.26
CA PRO A 8 -8.15 -16.38 13.70
C PRO A 8 -7.67 -16.20 12.26
N GLU A 9 -8.16 -17.06 11.36
CA GLU A 9 -8.07 -16.84 9.93
C GLU A 9 -8.80 -15.53 9.61
N LEU A 10 -8.08 -14.63 8.93
CA LEU A 10 -8.63 -13.41 8.36
C LEU A 10 -9.94 -13.75 7.64
N HIS A 11 -11.03 -13.03 7.92
CA HIS A 11 -12.24 -13.15 7.11
C HIS A 11 -12.19 -12.07 6.01
N PRO A 12 -11.87 -12.44 4.75
CA PRO A 12 -12.02 -11.64 3.53
C PRO A 12 -13.25 -10.75 3.40
N ALA A 13 -14.34 -11.06 4.10
CA ALA A 13 -15.68 -10.56 3.82
C ALA A 13 -15.95 -9.08 4.18
N ARG A 14 -14.92 -8.29 4.48
CA ARG A 14 -15.04 -6.88 4.94
C ARG A 14 -14.02 -5.92 4.32
N LEU A 15 -13.31 -6.36 3.29
CA LEU A 15 -12.73 -5.43 2.32
C LEU A 15 -13.84 -5.17 1.30
N SER A 16 -14.46 -3.98 1.26
CA SER A 16 -15.39 -3.60 0.17
C SER A 16 -14.62 -3.27 -1.12
N VAL A 17 -13.64 -4.11 -1.46
CA VAL A 17 -13.17 -4.29 -2.82
C VAL A 17 -14.11 -5.34 -3.40
N ARG A 18 -14.77 -5.01 -4.51
CA ARG A 18 -15.96 -5.67 -5.09
C ARG A 18 -16.01 -7.21 -4.92
N ASP A 19 -17.23 -7.76 -4.86
CA ASP A 19 -17.50 -9.19 -4.57
C ASP A 19 -17.29 -10.10 -5.80
N ASP A 20 -16.15 -9.96 -6.48
CA ASP A 20 -15.82 -10.56 -7.78
C ASP A 20 -14.84 -11.75 -7.72
N GLY A 21 -14.47 -12.22 -6.53
CA GLY A 21 -13.70 -13.45 -6.36
C GLY A 21 -13.11 -13.64 -4.95
N PRO A 22 -12.65 -14.85 -4.57
CA PRO A 22 -12.04 -15.06 -3.27
C PRO A 22 -10.66 -14.37 -3.17
N PHE A 23 -10.38 -13.71 -2.06
CA PHE A 23 -9.00 -13.31 -1.74
C PHE A 23 -8.15 -14.55 -1.46
N ALA A 24 -6.99 -14.63 -2.11
CA ALA A 24 -6.05 -15.72 -1.94
C ALA A 24 -4.78 -15.27 -1.22
N HIS A 25 -4.35 -16.12 -0.30
CA HIS A 25 -3.09 -15.98 0.41
C HIS A 25 -1.99 -16.69 -0.38
N ARG A 26 -1.10 -15.92 -1.04
CA ARG A 26 -0.09 -16.42 -2.00
C ARG A 26 1.35 -16.03 -1.62
N PRO A 27 1.87 -16.46 -0.45
CA PRO A 27 3.19 -16.05 0.06
C PRO A 27 4.33 -16.41 -0.88
N GLU A 28 4.18 -17.47 -1.67
CA GLU A 28 5.17 -17.90 -2.65
C GLU A 28 5.49 -16.84 -3.71
N LEU A 29 4.53 -15.94 -4.01
CA LEU A 29 4.77 -14.85 -4.96
C LEU A 29 5.86 -13.89 -4.48
N LEU A 30 6.04 -13.72 -3.16
CA LEU A 30 7.07 -12.82 -2.61
C LEU A 30 8.50 -13.35 -2.81
N GLU A 31 8.64 -14.65 -3.08
CA GLU A 31 9.93 -15.29 -3.39
C GLU A 31 10.24 -15.29 -4.89
N GLU A 32 9.26 -14.92 -5.74
CA GLU A 32 9.44 -14.86 -7.19
C GLU A 32 10.00 -13.50 -7.64
N GLU A 33 11.16 -13.48 -8.29
CA GLU A 33 11.75 -12.23 -8.81
C GLU A 33 10.79 -11.51 -9.80
N LEU A 34 10.08 -12.29 -10.64
CA LEU A 34 9.13 -11.75 -11.62
C LEU A 34 7.94 -11.03 -10.96
N PHE A 35 7.55 -11.43 -9.75
CA PHE A 35 6.54 -10.73 -8.98
C PHE A 35 6.99 -9.31 -8.65
N TRP A 36 8.22 -9.11 -8.19
CA TRP A 36 8.73 -7.77 -7.87
C TRP A 36 8.81 -6.86 -9.08
N TRP A 37 9.19 -7.39 -10.24
CA TRP A 37 9.17 -6.65 -11.50
C TRP A 37 7.75 -6.22 -11.91
N ALA A 38 6.77 -7.11 -11.73
CA ALA A 38 5.37 -6.81 -12.02
C ALA A 38 4.79 -5.79 -11.03
N HIS A 39 5.03 -5.99 -9.72
CA HIS A 39 4.56 -5.13 -8.64
C HIS A 39 5.08 -3.70 -8.75
N LEU A 40 6.37 -3.54 -9.06
CA LEU A 40 7.00 -2.23 -9.17
C LEU A 40 6.89 -1.61 -10.57
N SER A 41 6.18 -2.24 -11.51
CA SER A 41 6.15 -1.83 -12.92
C SER A 41 5.74 -0.36 -13.13
N ALA A 42 4.74 0.12 -12.38
CA ALA A 42 4.31 1.52 -12.41
C ALA A 42 5.43 2.48 -11.95
N CYS A 43 6.16 2.13 -10.89
CA CYS A 43 7.30 2.88 -10.37
C CYS A 43 8.50 2.87 -11.32
N LEU A 44 8.69 1.76 -12.05
CA LEU A 44 9.81 1.54 -12.97
C LEU A 44 9.62 2.19 -14.33
N ARG A 45 8.41 2.69 -14.65
CA ARG A 45 8.10 3.31 -15.93
C ARG A 45 9.13 4.36 -16.31
N GLY A 46 9.69 4.27 -17.52
CA GLY A 46 10.66 5.24 -18.07
C GLY A 46 12.06 5.15 -17.45
N THR A 47 12.38 4.03 -16.79
CA THR A 47 13.74 3.69 -16.33
C THR A 47 14.51 3.01 -17.47
N PRO A 48 15.80 3.34 -17.69
CA PRO A 48 16.63 2.64 -18.67
C PRO A 48 16.76 1.15 -18.38
N ARG A 49 16.54 0.31 -19.39
CA ARG A 49 16.65 -1.15 -19.28
C ARG A 49 18.03 -1.61 -18.80
N SER A 50 19.08 -0.86 -19.13
CA SER A 50 20.45 -1.15 -18.70
C SER A 50 20.65 -1.13 -17.18
N TRP A 51 19.72 -0.55 -16.41
CA TRP A 51 19.79 -0.49 -14.95
C TRP A 51 19.14 -1.70 -14.26
N LEU A 52 18.29 -2.44 -14.97
CA LEU A 52 17.37 -3.43 -14.40
C LEU A 52 17.97 -4.83 -14.20
N GLY A 53 19.21 -5.08 -14.64
CA GLY A 53 19.86 -6.38 -14.41
C GLY A 53 19.17 -7.54 -15.13
N SER A 54 18.69 -8.53 -14.37
CA SER A 54 18.04 -9.77 -14.82
C SER A 54 16.64 -9.59 -15.44
N TYR A 55 16.15 -8.34 -15.54
CA TYR A 55 14.83 -8.05 -16.10
C TYR A 55 14.62 -8.59 -17.53
N ASP A 56 13.81 -9.64 -17.63
CA ASP A 56 13.28 -10.17 -18.88
C ASP A 56 11.87 -9.58 -19.14
N PRO A 57 11.68 -8.78 -20.20
CA PRO A 57 10.41 -8.14 -20.47
C PRO A 57 9.34 -9.12 -20.96
N ILE A 58 9.72 -10.23 -21.58
CA ILE A 58 8.79 -11.25 -22.07
C ILE A 58 8.30 -12.07 -20.87
N ALA A 59 9.22 -12.52 -20.02
CA ALA A 59 8.87 -13.28 -18.82
C ALA A 59 8.07 -12.43 -17.82
N SER A 60 8.49 -11.19 -17.56
CA SER A 60 7.77 -10.26 -16.68
C SER A 60 6.35 -9.99 -17.18
N ARG A 61 6.18 -9.83 -18.49
CA ARG A 61 4.85 -9.64 -19.08
C ARG A 61 3.99 -10.90 -19.03
N ALA A 62 4.56 -12.06 -19.34
CA ALA A 62 3.84 -13.33 -19.23
C ALA A 62 3.40 -13.59 -17.79
N PHE A 63 4.25 -13.24 -16.81
CA PHE A 63 3.91 -13.29 -15.39
C PHE A 63 2.79 -12.31 -15.05
N GLY A 64 2.90 -11.04 -15.42
CA GLY A 64 1.87 -10.03 -15.18
C GLY A 64 0.51 -10.44 -15.75
N ARG A 65 0.47 -10.98 -16.99
CA ARG A 65 -0.76 -11.52 -17.57
C ARG A 65 -1.38 -12.61 -16.68
N ARG A 66 -0.59 -13.58 -16.22
CA ARG A 66 -1.11 -14.64 -15.34
C ARG A 66 -1.61 -14.08 -14.02
N LEU A 67 -0.87 -13.14 -13.42
CA LEU A 67 -1.24 -12.50 -12.16
C LEU A 67 -2.59 -11.77 -12.28
N TRP A 68 -2.81 -11.04 -13.36
CA TRP A 68 -4.02 -10.23 -13.55
C TRP A 68 -5.20 -10.98 -14.18
N THR A 69 -5.01 -12.18 -14.74
CA THR A 69 -6.11 -13.00 -15.27
C THR A 69 -6.41 -14.23 -14.41
N ALA A 70 -5.78 -14.36 -13.25
CA ALA A 70 -6.09 -15.45 -12.33
C ALA A 70 -7.49 -15.25 -11.72
N ASP A 71 -8.21 -16.33 -11.44
CA ASP A 71 -9.53 -16.23 -10.80
C ASP A 71 -9.42 -15.83 -9.31
N ASP A 72 -8.23 -15.96 -8.72
CA ASP A 72 -7.94 -15.57 -7.35
C ASP A 72 -7.31 -14.17 -7.26
N ARG A 73 -7.62 -13.46 -6.17
CA ARG A 73 -7.10 -12.11 -5.90
C ARG A 73 -6.04 -12.16 -4.80
N PRO A 74 -4.73 -12.09 -5.13
CA PRO A 74 -3.69 -12.09 -4.11
C PRO A 74 -3.86 -10.96 -3.09
N VAL A 75 -3.77 -11.32 -1.80
CA VAL A 75 -3.75 -10.34 -0.70
C VAL A 75 -2.56 -10.58 0.21
N PHE A 76 -1.79 -9.53 0.43
CA PHE A 76 -0.67 -9.51 1.36
C PHE A 76 -0.99 -8.61 2.54
N THR A 77 -0.78 -9.11 3.75
CA THR A 77 -1.07 -8.36 4.97
C THR A 77 0.22 -8.02 5.71
N VAL A 78 0.39 -6.76 6.08
CA VAL A 78 1.49 -6.26 6.91
C VAL A 78 0.91 -5.76 8.25
N PRO A 79 1.38 -6.26 9.40
CA PRO A 79 0.93 -5.78 10.69
C PRO A 79 1.43 -4.36 10.94
N VAL A 80 0.58 -3.55 11.58
CA VAL A 80 0.85 -2.17 11.99
C VAL A 80 0.57 -2.05 13.50
N ALA A 81 1.11 -1.03 14.16
CA ALA A 81 0.87 -0.80 15.57
C ALA A 81 -0.64 -0.61 15.88
N GLY A 82 -1.03 -0.83 17.13
CA GLY A 82 -2.42 -0.64 17.55
C GLY A 82 -3.42 -1.65 16.95
N GLY A 83 -2.96 -2.83 16.53
CA GLY A 83 -3.81 -3.89 15.99
C GLY A 83 -4.26 -3.67 14.54
N LEU A 84 -3.83 -2.56 13.92
CA LEU A 84 -4.11 -2.27 12.52
C LEU A 84 -3.34 -3.22 11.59
N ARG A 85 -3.91 -3.42 10.41
CA ARG A 85 -3.36 -4.25 9.34
C ARG A 85 -3.40 -3.46 8.06
N LEU A 86 -2.29 -3.44 7.33
CA LEU A 86 -2.22 -2.89 5.99
C LEU A 86 -2.30 -4.05 4.99
N HIS A 87 -3.27 -3.99 4.09
CA HIS A 87 -3.52 -4.97 3.05
C HIS A 87 -3.09 -4.42 1.69
N VAL A 88 -2.29 -5.20 0.96
CA VAL A 88 -1.98 -4.99 -0.45
C VAL A 88 -2.79 -5.99 -1.25
N VAL A 89 -3.80 -5.50 -1.95
CA VAL A 89 -4.82 -6.30 -2.64
C VAL A 89 -4.64 -6.15 -4.14
N TYR A 90 -4.48 -7.27 -4.84
CA TYR A 90 -4.45 -7.31 -6.30
C TYR A 90 -5.88 -7.46 -6.79
N GLU A 91 -6.40 -6.38 -7.36
CA GLU A 91 -7.75 -6.33 -7.91
C GLU A 91 -7.69 -6.54 -9.43
N ASN A 92 -8.57 -7.39 -9.94
CA ASN A 92 -8.58 -7.84 -11.33
C ASN A 92 -9.99 -7.88 -11.97
N ALA A 93 -11.00 -7.32 -11.31
CA ALA A 93 -12.34 -7.17 -11.85
C ALA A 93 -12.39 -6.36 -13.15
N ASP A 94 -13.36 -6.71 -14.03
CA ASP A 94 -13.54 -6.25 -15.42
C ASP A 94 -13.41 -4.72 -15.68
N GLU A 95 -13.50 -3.87 -14.67
CA GLU A 95 -13.40 -2.40 -14.82
C GLU A 95 -12.28 -1.74 -14.00
N VAL A 96 -11.65 -2.48 -13.09
CA VAL A 96 -10.67 -1.99 -12.12
C VAL A 96 -9.59 -3.05 -11.98
N VAL A 97 -8.55 -2.97 -12.80
CA VAL A 97 -7.33 -3.75 -12.56
C VAL A 97 -6.32 -2.85 -11.87
N GLY A 98 -5.66 -3.35 -10.81
CA GLY A 98 -4.59 -2.63 -10.13
C GLY A 98 -4.34 -3.11 -8.70
N VAL A 99 -3.49 -2.38 -7.99
CA VAL A 99 -3.13 -2.69 -6.59
C VAL A 99 -3.79 -1.71 -5.64
N HIS A 100 -4.54 -2.20 -4.66
CA HIS A 100 -5.15 -1.37 -3.61
C HIS A 100 -4.38 -1.53 -2.31
N TYR A 101 -4.15 -0.42 -1.64
CA TYR A 101 -3.54 -0.35 -0.32
C TYR A 101 -4.62 0.04 0.66
N ALA A 102 -5.09 -0.91 1.45
CA ALA A 102 -6.16 -0.71 2.42
C ALA A 102 -5.64 -0.90 3.84
N VAL A 103 -6.29 -0.27 4.80
CA VAL A 103 -6.02 -0.43 6.23
C VAL A 103 -7.27 -0.88 6.96
N HIS A 104 -7.10 -1.85 7.85
CA HIS A 104 -8.20 -2.46 8.60
C HIS A 104 -7.81 -2.68 10.06
N HIS A 105 -8.77 -2.47 10.97
CA HIS A 105 -8.68 -2.94 12.34
C HIS A 105 -9.77 -3.99 12.58
N PRO A 106 -9.54 -5.04 13.38
CA PRO A 106 -10.55 -6.07 13.67
C PRO A 106 -11.91 -5.53 14.13
N ASP A 107 -11.91 -4.39 14.85
CA ASP A 107 -13.12 -3.73 15.34
C ASP A 107 -13.81 -2.82 14.30
N TRP A 108 -13.29 -2.74 13.07
CA TRP A 108 -13.89 -1.95 12.00
C TRP A 108 -14.77 -2.84 11.13
N GLU A 109 -15.96 -2.32 10.79
CA GLU A 109 -16.88 -3.00 9.88
C GLU A 109 -16.28 -3.18 8.50
N GLU A 110 -15.53 -2.20 8.00
CA GLU A 110 -14.89 -2.22 6.69
C GLU A 110 -13.45 -1.71 6.78
N ALA A 111 -12.65 -2.07 5.77
CA ALA A 111 -11.33 -1.48 5.58
C ALA A 111 -11.41 -0.14 4.83
N GLU A 112 -10.42 0.70 5.09
CA GLU A 112 -10.31 2.03 4.53
C GLU A 112 -9.17 2.08 3.51
N LEU A 113 -9.35 2.78 2.39
CA LEU A 113 -8.30 2.90 1.37
C LEU A 113 -7.26 3.97 1.74
N LEU A 114 -5.98 3.65 1.55
CA LEU A 114 -4.85 4.57 1.66
C LEU A 114 -4.32 5.00 0.30
N ALA A 115 -4.28 4.07 -0.66
CA ALA A 115 -3.86 4.34 -2.04
C ALA A 115 -4.42 3.29 -3.01
N ARG A 116 -4.45 3.65 -4.30
CA ARG A 116 -4.79 2.78 -5.43
C ARG A 116 -3.81 3.05 -6.56
N ASP A 117 -3.13 2.01 -6.99
CA ASP A 117 -2.35 1.97 -8.22
C ASP A 117 -3.18 1.29 -9.31
N ASP A 118 -4.20 2.00 -9.78
CA ASP A 118 -5.11 1.59 -10.84
C ASP A 118 -5.42 2.73 -11.80
N GLY A 119 -6.33 2.50 -12.75
CA GLY A 119 -6.69 3.51 -13.75
C GLY A 119 -7.39 4.75 -13.25
N HIS A 120 -7.86 4.76 -12.00
CA HIS A 120 -8.37 5.95 -11.35
C HIS A 120 -7.32 6.69 -10.55
N TRP A 121 -6.21 6.01 -10.20
CA TRP A 121 -5.09 6.45 -9.39
C TRP A 121 -5.48 7.35 -8.21
N ARG A 122 -5.29 6.86 -6.99
CA ARG A 122 -5.53 7.66 -5.79
C ARG A 122 -4.42 7.46 -4.79
N GLY A 123 -3.95 8.56 -4.21
CA GLY A 123 -2.79 8.53 -3.32
C GLY A 123 -1.97 9.80 -3.43
N PRO A 124 -0.72 9.78 -2.96
CA PRO A 124 -0.07 8.66 -2.25
C PRO A 124 -0.67 8.48 -0.84
N GLY A 125 -0.44 7.30 -0.25
CA GLY A 125 -1.04 6.89 1.03
C GLY A 125 -0.08 6.92 2.23
N LEU A 126 1.23 6.88 1.97
CA LEU A 126 2.27 6.79 3.00
C LEU A 126 3.34 7.86 2.79
N SER A 127 3.76 8.49 3.88
CA SER A 127 5.01 9.25 3.95
C SER A 127 6.22 8.30 4.08
N TRP A 128 7.44 8.82 3.88
CA TRP A 128 8.65 8.01 4.04
C TRP A 128 8.82 7.48 5.48
N PRO A 129 8.64 8.29 6.54
CA PRO A 129 8.72 7.79 7.92
C PRO A 129 7.68 6.69 8.21
N GLU A 130 6.43 6.86 7.75
CA GLU A 130 5.38 5.85 7.92
C GLU A 130 5.73 4.54 7.18
N LEU A 131 6.23 4.63 5.94
CA LEU A 131 6.66 3.47 5.16
C LEU A 131 7.77 2.68 5.87
N VAL A 132 8.83 3.37 6.31
CA VAL A 132 9.95 2.73 7.01
C VAL A 132 9.51 2.20 8.37
N GLY A 133 8.68 2.94 9.10
CA GLY A 133 8.12 2.51 10.38
C GLY A 133 7.33 1.22 10.27
N VAL A 134 6.49 1.08 9.24
CA VAL A 134 5.75 -0.17 8.98
C VAL A 134 6.68 -1.30 8.54
N ALA A 135 7.66 -1.02 7.68
CA ALA A 135 8.63 -2.02 7.23
C ALA A 135 9.44 -2.59 8.41
N ASP A 136 9.88 -1.73 9.33
CA ASP A 136 10.84 -2.07 10.40
C ASP A 136 10.20 -2.43 11.74
N ASN A 137 8.87 -2.38 11.89
CA ASN A 137 8.22 -2.55 13.20
C ASN A 137 8.42 -3.93 13.86
N GLY A 138 8.89 -4.94 13.11
CA GLY A 138 9.15 -6.30 13.61
C GLY A 138 7.93 -7.03 14.17
N LEU A 139 6.72 -6.48 13.99
CA LEU A 139 5.50 -7.07 14.54
C LEU A 139 5.26 -8.45 13.90
N PRO A 140 4.92 -9.47 14.71
CA PRO A 140 4.64 -10.80 14.21
C PRO A 140 3.29 -10.85 13.48
N GLY A 141 3.15 -11.83 12.59
CA GLY A 141 1.97 -12.00 11.76
C GLY A 141 2.07 -11.29 10.41
N GLY A 142 0.99 -11.36 9.64
CA GLY A 142 1.00 -10.97 8.24
C GLY A 142 1.74 -11.97 7.36
N ILE A 143 2.10 -11.54 6.14
CA ILE A 143 2.70 -12.39 5.12
C ILE A 143 4.21 -12.64 5.34
N THR A 144 4.91 -11.67 5.93
CA THR A 144 6.36 -11.69 6.11
C THR A 144 6.79 -10.80 7.25
N THR A 145 7.92 -11.11 7.89
CA THR A 145 8.63 -10.27 8.86
C THR A 145 9.86 -9.60 8.28
N ASP A 146 10.19 -9.87 7.02
CA ASP A 146 11.35 -9.27 6.36
C ASP A 146 11.09 -7.78 6.04
N PRO A 147 11.90 -6.85 6.57
CA PRO A 147 11.69 -5.42 6.37
C PRO A 147 11.84 -4.99 4.91
N ASP A 148 12.74 -5.62 4.15
CA ASP A 148 12.97 -5.26 2.74
C ASP A 148 11.79 -5.65 1.86
N THR A 149 11.23 -6.84 2.10
CA THR A 149 9.98 -7.30 1.45
C THR A 149 8.82 -6.35 1.76
N ARG A 150 8.65 -5.96 3.03
CA ARG A 150 7.60 -5.01 3.42
C ARG A 150 7.80 -3.64 2.78
N LEU A 151 9.03 -3.14 2.74
CA LEU A 151 9.39 -1.86 2.11
C LEU A 151 9.01 -1.87 0.62
N LEU A 152 9.45 -2.89 -0.15
CA LEU A 152 9.17 -2.97 -1.58
C LEU A 152 7.68 -3.20 -1.87
N LEU A 153 7.00 -3.98 -1.04
CA LEU A 153 5.57 -4.24 -1.18
C LEU A 153 4.75 -2.94 -1.04
N LEU A 154 5.13 -2.08 -0.10
CA LEU A 154 4.43 -0.82 0.19
C LEU A 154 4.95 0.38 -0.61
N LEU A 155 6.10 0.26 -1.30
CA LEU A 155 6.75 1.34 -2.03
C LEU A 155 5.82 2.08 -3.02
N PRO A 156 4.92 1.44 -3.79
CA PRO A 156 4.04 2.18 -4.69
C PRO A 156 3.01 3.08 -4.00
N ALA A 157 2.75 2.88 -2.69
CA ALA A 157 1.91 3.77 -1.90
C ALA A 157 2.67 4.97 -1.31
N LEU A 158 4.01 5.00 -1.44
CA LEU A 158 4.85 6.11 -1.03
C LEU A 158 4.53 7.35 -1.85
N GLY A 159 4.44 8.48 -1.17
CA GLY A 159 4.78 9.72 -1.82
C GLY A 159 5.06 10.84 -0.83
N ASP A 160 6.29 11.34 -0.80
CA ASP A 160 6.86 12.25 0.17
C ASP A 160 7.92 13.15 -0.50
N THR A 161 7.77 14.47 -0.40
CA THR A 161 8.81 15.41 -0.86
C THR A 161 10.00 15.53 0.09
N ASP A 162 9.84 15.13 1.36
CA ASP A 162 10.85 15.29 2.41
C ASP A 162 11.59 13.97 2.68
N LEU A 163 12.34 13.51 1.68
CA LEU A 163 13.11 12.28 1.80
C LEU A 163 14.43 12.50 2.54
N PRO A 164 14.78 11.67 3.53
CA PRO A 164 16.07 11.76 4.21
C PRO A 164 17.22 11.32 3.28
N ALA A 165 18.43 11.83 3.53
CA ALA A 165 19.61 11.54 2.71
C ALA A 165 19.91 10.03 2.53
N GLY A 166 19.57 9.21 3.52
CA GLY A 166 19.75 7.75 3.48
C GLY A 166 18.69 6.96 2.70
N ALA A 167 17.61 7.58 2.25
CA ALA A 167 16.48 6.88 1.63
C ALA A 167 16.88 6.10 0.36
N ALA A 168 17.67 6.73 -0.52
CA ALA A 168 18.15 6.10 -1.74
C ALA A 168 19.10 4.93 -1.47
N GLN A 169 19.97 5.04 -0.46
CA GLN A 169 20.88 3.96 -0.09
C GLN A 169 20.10 2.75 0.43
N ARG A 170 19.10 2.98 1.28
CA ARG A 170 18.23 1.93 1.80
C ARG A 170 17.50 1.21 0.67
N LEU A 171 16.80 1.96 -0.19
CA LEU A 171 16.07 1.35 -1.31
C LEU A 171 17.00 0.62 -2.29
N ALA A 172 18.20 1.15 -2.52
CA ALA A 172 19.19 0.49 -3.38
C ALA A 172 19.63 -0.88 -2.84
N ALA A 173 19.72 -1.06 -1.52
CA ALA A 173 20.01 -2.37 -0.94
C ALA A 173 18.89 -3.37 -1.28
N CYS A 174 17.64 -3.01 -1.00
CA CYS A 174 16.50 -3.88 -1.29
C CYS A 174 16.39 -4.23 -2.78
N LEU A 175 16.58 -3.24 -3.67
CA LEU A 175 16.53 -3.46 -5.14
C LEU A 175 17.64 -4.37 -5.65
N ARG A 176 18.83 -4.30 -5.04
CA ARG A 176 19.94 -5.21 -5.37
C ARG A 176 19.59 -6.64 -4.96
N ASP A 177 19.11 -6.80 -3.74
CA ASP A 177 18.99 -8.11 -3.11
C ASP A 177 17.74 -8.87 -3.60
N ARG A 178 16.65 -8.16 -3.89
CA ARG A 178 15.37 -8.77 -4.33
C ARG A 178 15.16 -8.83 -5.83
N LEU A 179 15.80 -7.93 -6.59
CA LEU A 179 15.61 -7.84 -8.04
C LEU A 179 16.90 -8.04 -8.83
N GLY A 180 18.06 -8.21 -8.19
CA GLY A 180 19.33 -8.31 -8.91
C GLY A 180 19.63 -7.08 -9.77
N ALA A 181 19.13 -5.89 -9.37
CA ALA A 181 19.27 -4.68 -10.16
C ALA A 181 20.75 -4.36 -10.44
N ARG A 182 21.07 -4.05 -11.70
CA ARG A 182 22.46 -3.78 -12.13
C ARG A 182 22.99 -2.44 -11.63
N GLU A 183 22.14 -1.42 -11.61
CA GLU A 183 22.47 -0.07 -11.15
C GLU A 183 21.54 0.34 -9.99
N PRO A 184 21.59 -0.36 -8.85
CA PRO A 184 20.57 -0.24 -7.80
C PRO A 184 20.49 1.18 -7.21
N GLY A 185 21.64 1.88 -7.11
CA GLY A 185 21.67 3.27 -6.64
C GLY A 185 20.98 4.25 -7.58
N ARG A 186 21.25 4.17 -8.89
CA ARG A 186 20.59 5.02 -9.90
C ARG A 186 19.11 4.71 -9.98
N LEU A 187 18.76 3.43 -9.89
CA LEU A 187 17.39 2.96 -9.87
C LEU A 187 16.65 3.55 -8.66
N ALA A 188 17.17 3.38 -7.45
CA ALA A 188 16.58 3.90 -6.22
C ALA A 188 16.32 5.43 -6.30
N VAL A 189 17.30 6.22 -6.75
CA VAL A 189 17.13 7.67 -6.94
C VAL A 189 16.01 7.98 -7.92
N ALA A 190 15.91 7.25 -9.04
CA ALA A 190 14.86 7.45 -10.03
C ALA A 190 13.47 7.09 -9.47
N LEU A 191 13.33 5.98 -8.75
CA LEU A 191 12.07 5.60 -8.11
C LEU A 191 11.67 6.62 -7.05
N LEU A 192 12.58 7.03 -6.17
CA LEU A 192 12.31 8.01 -5.11
C LEU A 192 12.03 9.42 -5.64
N ARG A 193 12.53 9.78 -6.82
CA ARG A 193 12.18 11.05 -7.46
C ARG A 193 10.80 11.03 -8.10
N ARG A 194 10.33 9.86 -8.57
CA ARG A 194 9.07 9.70 -9.29
C ARG A 194 7.90 9.30 -8.39
N GLN A 195 8.13 8.38 -7.46
CA GLN A 195 7.18 7.91 -6.44
C GLN A 195 5.85 7.41 -7.06
N GLY A 196 5.98 6.47 -7.99
CA GLY A 196 4.85 5.85 -8.68
C GLY A 196 4.08 6.81 -9.59
N VAL A 197 2.81 6.47 -9.87
CA VAL A 197 1.89 7.30 -10.67
C VAL A 197 1.50 8.58 -9.92
N ALA A 198 1.56 8.54 -8.59
CA ALA A 198 1.19 9.63 -7.72
C ALA A 198 2.07 10.86 -7.84
N GLY A 199 3.37 10.62 -7.99
CA GLY A 199 4.33 11.67 -7.75
C GLY A 199 4.57 11.89 -6.26
N PRO A 200 5.60 12.69 -5.95
CA PRO A 200 5.86 13.14 -4.60
C PRO A 200 4.77 14.08 -4.09
N ALA A 201 4.51 14.02 -2.78
CA ALA A 201 3.51 14.84 -2.11
C ALA A 201 4.09 15.46 -0.84
N GLY A 202 3.64 16.68 -0.54
CA GLY A 202 3.92 17.33 0.74
C GLY A 202 3.09 16.70 1.86
N TRP A 203 3.69 16.62 3.04
CA TRP A 203 3.01 16.18 4.26
C TRP A 203 3.05 17.29 5.30
N ARG A 204 1.96 17.39 6.04
CA ARG A 204 1.81 18.31 7.16
C ARG A 204 1.26 17.56 8.37
N THR A 205 1.74 17.93 9.55
CA THR A 205 1.26 17.38 10.80
C THR A 205 0.23 18.33 11.39
N GLY A 206 -1.01 17.85 11.48
CA GLY A 206 -2.12 18.53 12.13
C GLY A 206 -2.11 18.33 13.65
N PRO A 207 -3.15 18.83 14.34
CA PRO A 207 -3.35 18.60 15.76
C PRO A 207 -3.26 17.10 16.11
N HIS A 208 -2.76 16.81 17.32
CA HIS A 208 -2.63 15.43 17.82
C HIS A 208 -1.74 14.48 17.00
N GLY A 209 -0.92 15.00 16.09
CA GLY A 209 -0.01 14.19 15.28
C GLY A 209 -0.65 13.60 14.01
N VAL A 210 -1.86 14.07 13.64
CA VAL A 210 -2.53 13.60 12.42
C VAL A 210 -1.73 13.99 11.18
N ARG A 211 -1.33 13.02 10.36
CA ARG A 211 -0.57 13.24 9.13
C ARG A 211 -1.56 13.47 7.98
N VAL A 212 -1.44 14.63 7.34
CA VAL A 212 -2.25 15.02 6.18
C VAL A 212 -1.33 15.11 4.96
N ASN A 213 -1.77 14.49 3.87
CA ASN A 213 -1.12 14.59 2.56
C ASN A 213 -1.75 15.75 1.79
N ASP A 214 -0.93 16.66 1.26
CA ASP A 214 -1.44 17.84 0.53
C ASP A 214 -1.86 17.52 -0.92
N GLY A 215 -1.66 16.28 -1.37
CA GLY A 215 -2.08 15.80 -2.68
C GLY A 215 -3.60 15.79 -2.84
N LYS A 216 -4.09 16.39 -3.93
CA LYS A 216 -5.53 16.58 -4.21
C LYS A 216 -6.35 15.30 -4.40
N GLN A 217 -5.70 14.14 -4.54
CA GLN A 217 -6.35 12.85 -4.79
C GLN A 217 -6.04 11.81 -3.70
N SER A 218 -5.36 12.24 -2.63
CA SER A 218 -5.01 11.36 -1.51
C SER A 218 -6.20 11.16 -0.58
N PHE A 219 -6.40 9.92 -0.13
CA PHE A 219 -7.32 9.60 0.96
C PHE A 219 -6.89 10.26 2.29
N ARG A 220 -5.63 10.69 2.40
CA ARG A 220 -5.05 11.37 3.55
C ARG A 220 -5.22 12.91 3.48
N ASN A 221 -5.94 13.43 2.48
CA ASN A 221 -6.26 14.84 2.35
C ASN A 221 -7.71 15.12 2.72
N PRO A 222 -8.03 15.73 3.88
CA PRO A 222 -9.41 16.03 4.30
C PRO A 222 -10.21 16.90 3.32
N ALA A 223 -9.55 17.64 2.42
CA ALA A 223 -10.23 18.42 1.39
C ALA A 223 -10.73 17.57 0.20
N ASP A 224 -10.28 16.32 0.08
CA ASP A 224 -10.77 15.39 -0.93
C ASP A 224 -12.14 14.82 -0.50
N ARG A 225 -13.08 14.76 -1.44
CA ARG A 225 -14.43 14.21 -1.23
C ARG A 225 -14.47 12.74 -0.79
N ALA A 226 -13.40 11.99 -1.01
CA ALA A 226 -13.25 10.61 -0.58
C ALA A 226 -12.11 10.47 0.44
N ALA A 227 -11.77 11.54 1.16
CA ALA A 227 -10.86 11.46 2.28
C ALA A 227 -11.34 10.45 3.31
N LEU A 228 -10.39 9.89 4.06
CA LEU A 228 -10.70 9.17 5.28
C LEU A 228 -11.50 10.06 6.23
N PRO A 229 -12.51 9.51 6.93
CA PRO A 229 -13.13 10.20 8.06
C PRO A 229 -12.07 10.65 9.07
N ASP A 230 -12.24 11.80 9.71
CA ASP A 230 -11.25 12.37 10.65
C ASP A 230 -10.81 11.37 11.73
N CYS A 231 -11.76 10.60 12.26
CA CYS A 231 -11.51 9.55 13.25
C CYS A 231 -10.54 8.47 12.71
N ARG A 232 -10.72 8.04 11.46
CA ARG A 232 -9.90 7.04 10.77
C ARG A 232 -8.53 7.63 10.45
N LEU A 233 -8.50 8.85 9.96
CA LEU A 233 -7.27 9.56 9.64
C LEU A 233 -6.36 9.66 10.87
N ALA A 234 -6.93 9.98 12.04
CA ALA A 234 -6.21 10.03 13.31
C ALA A 234 -5.72 8.65 13.77
N GLN A 235 -6.58 7.63 13.75
CA GLN A 235 -6.22 6.25 14.10
C GLN A 235 -5.08 5.71 13.23
N VAL A 236 -5.16 5.92 11.91
CA VAL A 236 -4.14 5.50 10.96
C VAL A 236 -2.83 6.24 11.19
N SER A 237 -2.87 7.56 11.40
CA SER A 237 -1.64 8.34 11.65
C SER A 237 -0.90 7.89 12.90
N ALA A 238 -1.64 7.67 13.99
CA ALA A 238 -1.06 7.24 15.27
C ALA A 238 -0.42 5.84 15.19
N ALA A 239 -0.90 5.00 14.28
CA ALA A 239 -0.45 3.63 14.13
C ALA A 239 0.71 3.46 13.15
N LEU A 240 0.75 4.27 12.09
CA LEU A 240 1.82 4.25 11.09
C LEU A 240 3.08 4.99 11.57
N ASP A 241 2.91 5.99 12.44
CA ASP A 241 4.02 6.76 13.03
C ASP A 241 3.85 6.80 14.57
N PRO A 242 4.02 5.66 15.25
CA PRO A 242 3.86 5.59 16.69
C PRO A 242 5.03 6.36 17.34
N GLU A 243 4.74 7.56 17.85
CA GLU A 243 5.66 8.36 18.67
C GLU A 243 6.45 7.44 19.64
N PRO A 244 7.79 7.44 19.60
CA PRO A 244 8.60 6.62 20.49
C PRO A 244 8.36 7.05 21.94
N GLY A 245 7.56 6.24 22.67
CA GLY A 245 7.23 6.46 24.08
C GLY A 245 5.74 6.46 24.42
N ARG A 246 4.83 6.53 23.43
CA ARG A 246 3.37 6.54 23.70
C ARG A 246 2.77 5.14 23.83
N THR A 247 3.39 4.13 23.21
CA THR A 247 2.95 2.73 23.22
C THR A 247 3.15 2.03 24.57
N ALA A 248 4.01 2.53 25.46
CA ALA A 248 4.28 1.92 26.77
C ALA A 248 3.20 2.19 27.84
N ARG A 249 2.24 3.10 27.60
CA ARG A 249 1.20 3.46 28.61
C ARG A 249 -0.21 2.96 28.32
N ALA A 250 -0.45 2.27 27.20
CA ALA A 250 -1.76 1.69 26.91
C ALA A 250 -2.15 0.49 27.81
N GLY A 251 -1.26 0.05 28.71
CA GLY A 251 -1.53 -0.98 29.72
C GLY A 251 -1.89 -0.48 31.12
N ALA A 252 -1.90 0.84 31.37
CA ALA A 252 -2.22 1.39 32.69
C ALA A 252 -3.66 1.93 32.71
N ARG A 253 -4.49 1.37 33.60
CA ARG A 253 -5.88 1.76 33.87
C ARG A 253 -6.04 3.28 33.87
N LEU A 254 -6.83 3.80 32.93
CA LEU A 254 -7.25 5.20 32.91
C LEU A 254 -8.19 5.47 34.10
N GLY A 255 -7.78 6.38 34.99
CA GLY A 255 -8.66 6.99 35.99
C GLY A 255 -9.75 7.85 35.33
N PRO A 256 -10.84 8.16 36.06
CA PRO A 256 -11.99 8.84 35.49
C PRO A 256 -11.70 10.35 35.40
N GLY A 257 -11.58 10.87 34.19
CA GLY A 257 -11.51 12.32 33.98
C GLY A 257 -10.87 12.69 32.65
N HIS A 258 -11.74 12.97 31.67
CA HIS A 258 -11.42 13.51 30.34
C HIS A 258 -10.87 12.51 29.31
N ARG A 259 -11.78 11.84 28.60
CA ARG A 259 -11.48 11.12 27.35
C ARG A 259 -11.50 12.14 26.18
N PRO A 260 -10.49 12.17 25.30
CA PRO A 260 -10.66 12.80 23.98
C PRO A 260 -11.80 12.06 23.28
N GLY A 261 -12.73 12.82 22.70
CA GLY A 261 -14.03 12.34 22.19
C GLY A 261 -13.94 10.97 21.54
N GLU A 262 -14.60 10.00 22.17
CA GLU A 262 -14.82 8.67 21.60
C GLU A 262 -15.67 8.85 20.33
N CYS A 263 -15.02 8.97 19.18
CA CYS A 263 -15.70 8.68 17.91
C CYS A 263 -16.12 7.21 18.00
N ARG A 264 -17.43 6.93 18.11
CA ARG A 264 -17.89 5.56 18.02
C ARG A 264 -17.67 5.08 16.58
N PRO A 265 -17.36 3.79 16.37
CA PRO A 265 -17.19 3.24 15.02
C PRO A 265 -18.35 3.59 14.06
N ASP A 266 -19.57 3.72 14.60
CA ASP A 266 -20.80 4.03 13.86
C ASP A 266 -20.90 5.50 13.41
N ASP A 267 -20.15 6.41 14.04
CA ASP A 267 -20.20 7.84 13.74
C ASP A 267 -19.39 8.21 12.48
N CYS A 268 -18.61 7.26 11.93
CA CYS A 268 -17.69 7.48 10.82
C CYS A 268 -18.18 6.87 9.50
N ARG A 269 -19.48 6.97 9.17
CA ARG A 269 -20.01 6.46 7.90
C ARG A 269 -19.76 7.42 6.74
N ALA A 270 -18.87 7.03 5.82
CA ALA A 270 -18.82 7.61 4.47
C ALA A 270 -19.83 6.90 3.55
N VAL A 271 -20.46 7.65 2.64
CA VAL A 271 -21.37 7.09 1.61
C VAL A 271 -20.53 6.71 0.39
N PRO A 272 -20.62 5.46 -0.13
CA PRO A 272 -19.87 5.07 -1.33
C PRO A 272 -20.46 5.77 -2.57
N ARG A 273 -19.63 6.44 -3.38
CA ARG A 273 -20.09 7.11 -4.62
C ARG A 273 -19.11 7.02 -5.80
N SER A 274 -19.72 6.84 -6.97
CA SER A 274 -19.17 6.51 -8.30
C SER A 274 -18.16 7.52 -8.89
N THR A 275 -17.23 7.01 -9.71
CA THR A 275 -16.06 7.70 -10.30
C THR A 275 -16.08 7.79 -11.85
N ALA A 276 -17.25 7.81 -12.51
CA ALA A 276 -17.31 7.90 -13.97
C ALA A 276 -16.67 9.21 -14.53
N GLY A 277 -15.74 9.10 -15.50
CA GLY A 277 -15.28 10.22 -16.35
C GLY A 277 -13.81 10.66 -16.27
N CYS A 278 -12.88 9.92 -15.65
CA CYS A 278 -11.49 10.36 -15.50
C CYS A 278 -10.62 10.16 -16.77
N PRO A 279 -9.98 11.20 -17.36
CA PRO A 279 -9.10 11.06 -18.52
C PRO A 279 -7.82 10.24 -18.26
N ARG A 280 -7.40 10.09 -16.99
CA ARG A 280 -6.29 9.19 -16.60
C ARG A 280 -6.62 7.71 -16.78
N ARG A 281 -7.91 7.37 -16.79
CA ARG A 281 -8.40 6.01 -17.07
C ARG A 281 -7.97 5.54 -18.46
N VAL A 282 -7.95 6.43 -19.45
CA VAL A 282 -7.52 6.11 -20.83
C VAL A 282 -6.03 5.79 -20.88
N ALA A 283 -5.19 6.56 -20.17
CA ALA A 283 -3.75 6.32 -20.14
C ALA A 283 -3.39 5.04 -19.40
N TYR A 284 -4.10 4.73 -18.32
CA TYR A 284 -3.91 3.47 -17.59
C TYR A 284 -4.47 2.28 -18.36
N ALA A 285 -5.66 2.41 -18.97
CA ALA A 285 -6.21 1.37 -19.83
C ALA A 285 -5.25 1.07 -20.99
N ALA A 286 -4.68 2.08 -21.64
CA ALA A 286 -3.66 1.86 -22.68
C ALA A 286 -2.37 1.20 -22.15
N TRP A 287 -1.92 1.56 -20.95
CA TRP A 287 -0.77 0.91 -20.30
C TRP A 287 -1.08 -0.55 -19.94
N PHE A 288 -2.23 -0.80 -19.33
CA PHE A 288 -2.71 -2.12 -18.95
C PHE A 288 -2.94 -2.98 -20.20
N ASP A 289 -3.60 -2.44 -21.22
CA ASP A 289 -3.77 -3.07 -22.52
C ASP A 289 -2.42 -3.39 -23.15
N SER A 290 -1.38 -2.56 -22.99
CA SER A 290 -0.06 -2.91 -23.49
C SER A 290 0.61 -4.03 -22.69
N LEU A 291 0.44 -4.03 -21.36
CA LEU A 291 0.84 -5.14 -20.49
C LEU A 291 0.13 -6.44 -20.91
N MET A 292 -1.13 -6.38 -21.34
CA MET A 292 -1.92 -7.54 -21.73
C MET A 292 -1.72 -7.98 -23.21
N SER A 293 -1.77 -7.06 -24.17
CA SER A 293 -1.88 -7.33 -25.63
C SER A 293 -0.56 -7.63 -26.33
N GLY A 294 0.55 -7.03 -25.91
CA GLY A 294 1.88 -7.35 -26.47
C GLY A 294 2.28 -6.64 -27.71
N THR A 295 1.50 -5.63 -28.02
CA THR A 295 1.93 -4.52 -28.82
C THR A 295 2.64 -3.55 -27.88
N PRO A 296 3.91 -3.17 -28.14
CA PRO A 296 4.63 -2.21 -27.31
C PRO A 296 3.84 -0.89 -27.27
N PRO A 297 3.74 -0.21 -26.12
CA PRO A 297 3.17 1.11 -26.07
C PRO A 297 4.32 2.07 -26.39
N PHE A 298 4.63 2.16 -27.68
CA PHE A 298 5.76 2.93 -28.24
C PHE A 298 7.14 2.32 -27.98
#